data_AF-A0A539E289-F1
#
_entry.id   AF-A0A539E289-F1
#
_cell.length_a   1.000
_cell.length_b   1.000
_cell.length_c   1.000
_cell.angle_alpha   90.00
_cell.angle_beta   90.00
_cell.angle_gamma   90.00
#
_symmetry.space_group_name_H-M   'P 1'
#
loop_
_entity.id
_entity.type
_entity.pdbx_description
1 polymer ?
#
loop_
_entity_poly.entity_id
_entity_poly.type
_entity_poly.pdbx_seq_one_letter_code
_entity_poly.pdbx_strand_id
1 'polypeptide(L)'
;MRFIGAWNDAGPETGQSGERERAVVLTPRRSPLDPTCTDLADAIAATNRHLAGGRRALLVIDDADLVNDDSGCLAGLIAARTAGLVVVAAGRAEALRQAYGHWSAAIRRSRIGVILTGGSDIDADLFGVAMPRSLPVAARPGLAHVVDRGDLVLGQIAVGEAVTWRR
;
A
#
# COMPACT_ATOMS: atom_id res chain seq x y z
N MET A 1 19.84 -4.84 -0.33
CA MET A 1 18.46 -4.34 -0.24
C MET A 1 17.95 -4.56 1.19
N ARG A 2 18.02 -3.54 2.05
CA ARG A 2 17.56 -3.60 3.45
C ARG A 2 16.22 -2.87 3.55
N PHE A 3 15.12 -3.58 3.31
CA PHE A 3 13.77 -3.04 3.57
C PHE A 3 13.42 -2.94 5.07
N ILE A 4 14.30 -3.43 5.95
CA ILE A 4 14.06 -3.57 7.39
C ILE A 4 14.78 -2.49 8.22
N GLY A 5 15.70 -1.73 7.61
CA GLY A 5 16.68 -0.90 8.35
C GLY A 5 16.13 0.36 9.03
N ALA A 6 15.01 0.92 8.58
CA ALA A 6 14.41 2.10 9.22
C ALA A 6 13.29 1.74 10.22
N TRP A 7 12.93 0.46 10.31
CA TRP A 7 11.92 -0.07 11.23
C TRP A 7 12.54 -0.75 12.45
N ASN A 8 13.76 -1.30 12.32
CA ASN A 8 14.44 -2.05 13.38
C ASN A 8 15.22 -1.21 14.40
N ASP A 9 15.36 0.10 14.23
CA ASP A 9 16.03 0.95 15.24
C ASP A 9 15.17 1.16 16.50
N ALA A 10 13.93 0.64 16.51
CA ALA A 10 13.19 0.35 17.73
C ALA A 10 13.55 -1.09 18.17
N GLY A 11 14.61 -1.22 18.96
CA GLY A 11 14.99 -2.48 19.59
C GLY A 11 13.87 -3.07 20.45
N PRO A 12 13.91 -4.39 20.75
CA PRO A 12 12.91 -5.03 21.61
C PRO A 12 13.21 -4.69 23.07
N GLU A 13 12.80 -3.49 23.49
CA GLU A 13 12.81 -3.14 24.91
C GLU A 13 11.52 -3.65 25.55
N THR A 14 11.70 -4.66 26.39
CA THR A 14 10.71 -5.20 27.32
C THR A 14 10.15 -4.09 28.21
N GLY A 15 9.00 -3.53 27.86
CA GLY A 15 8.35 -2.46 28.61
C GLY A 15 6.90 -2.23 28.18
N GLN A 16 6.03 -1.95 29.15
CA GLN A 16 4.58 -1.90 29.04
C GLN A 16 4.04 -0.78 28.12
N SER A 17 3.02 -1.11 27.29
CA SER A 17 1.92 -0.26 26.80
C SER A 17 2.18 1.23 26.49
N GLY A 18 2.34 1.62 25.22
CA GLY A 18 2.25 3.05 24.87
C GLY A 18 2.39 3.47 23.41
N GLU A 19 3.26 2.85 22.61
CA GLU A 19 3.61 3.39 21.29
C GLU A 19 2.94 2.62 20.15
N ARG A 20 1.61 2.50 20.21
CA ARG A 20 0.85 1.79 19.18
C ARG A 20 0.72 2.66 17.94
N GLU A 21 1.61 2.46 16.97
CA GLU A 21 1.30 2.67 15.56
C GLU A 21 -0.12 2.17 15.30
N ARG A 22 -0.98 3.06 14.79
CA ARG A 22 -2.36 2.71 14.47
C ARG A 22 -2.53 2.80 12.96
N ALA A 23 -2.88 1.66 12.38
CA ALA A 23 -3.34 1.59 11.01
C ALA A 23 -4.72 2.22 10.90
N VAL A 24 -4.90 3.09 9.91
CA VAL A 24 -6.19 3.55 9.42
C VAL A 24 -6.43 2.81 8.12
N VAL A 25 -7.56 2.13 7.99
CA VAL A 25 -7.88 1.32 6.81
C VAL A 25 -9.03 2.00 6.06
N LEU A 26 -8.85 2.23 4.77
CA LEU A 26 -9.86 2.70 3.83
C LEU A 26 -10.23 1.54 2.92
N THR A 27 -11.50 1.14 2.96
CA THR A 27 -12.05 0.08 2.12
C THR A 27 -13.32 0.60 1.44
N PRO A 28 -13.30 0.88 0.11
CA PRO A 28 -14.45 1.47 -0.60
C PRO A 28 -15.61 0.46 -0.79
N ARG A 29 -15.40 -0.79 -0.39
CA ARG A 29 -16.38 -1.88 -0.39
C ARG A 29 -16.06 -2.84 0.75
N ARG A 30 -17.01 -3.74 1.05
CA ARG A 30 -16.81 -4.78 2.08
C ARG A 30 -15.54 -5.56 1.81
N SER A 31 -14.61 -5.51 2.76
CA SER A 31 -13.30 -6.14 2.67
C SER A 31 -13.02 -6.95 3.94
N PRO A 32 -12.22 -8.04 3.86
CA PRO A 32 -11.71 -8.72 5.05
C PRO A 32 -10.85 -7.85 5.96
N LEU A 33 -10.27 -6.77 5.42
CA LEU A 33 -9.48 -5.82 6.21
C LEU A 33 -10.36 -4.94 7.09
N ASP A 34 -11.57 -4.64 6.61
CA ASP A 34 -12.60 -3.93 7.37
C ASP A 34 -13.99 -4.25 6.79
N PRO A 35 -14.82 -5.03 7.51
CA PRO A 35 -16.15 -5.41 7.06
C PRO A 35 -17.15 -4.25 7.10
N THR A 36 -16.82 -3.14 7.78
CA THR A 36 -17.74 -2.00 7.96
C THR A 36 -17.69 -0.98 6.83
N CYS A 37 -16.67 -1.05 5.96
CA CYS A 37 -16.31 -0.02 4.99
C CYS A 37 -16.04 1.32 5.69
N THR A 38 -14.82 1.82 5.58
CA THR A 38 -14.49 3.16 6.10
C THR A 38 -14.61 4.19 4.98
N ASP A 39 -15.35 5.29 5.20
CA ASP A 39 -15.44 6.39 4.24
C ASP A 39 -14.10 7.15 4.10
N LEU A 40 -13.85 7.73 2.92
CA LEU A 40 -12.63 8.48 2.64
C LEU A 40 -12.42 9.64 3.62
N ALA A 41 -13.46 10.41 3.93
CA ALA A 41 -13.36 11.56 4.82
C ALA A 41 -13.00 11.11 6.24
N ASP A 42 -13.58 10.02 6.71
CA ASP A 42 -13.29 9.45 8.02
C ASP A 42 -11.86 8.90 8.12
N ALA A 43 -11.39 8.22 7.07
CA ALA A 43 -10.01 7.75 6.99
C ALA A 43 -9.00 8.92 7.01
N ILE A 44 -9.25 9.98 6.26
CA ILE A 44 -8.41 11.19 6.25
C ILE A 44 -8.43 11.86 7.64
N ALA A 45 -9.60 12.04 8.23
CA ALA A 45 -9.75 12.65 9.55
C ALA A 45 -9.03 11.83 10.64
N ALA A 46 -9.14 10.50 10.61
CA ALA A 46 -8.42 9.61 11.52
C ALA A 46 -6.90 9.72 11.35
N THR A 47 -6.42 9.71 10.11
CA THR A 47 -5.00 9.86 9.79
C THR A 47 -4.46 11.20 10.32
N ASN A 48 -5.17 12.29 10.08
CA ASN A 48 -4.80 13.61 10.57
C ASN A 48 -4.77 13.69 12.11
N ARG A 49 -5.71 13.03 12.81
CA ARG A 49 -5.67 12.93 14.29
C ARG A 49 -4.48 12.14 14.81
N HIS A 50 -3.98 11.15 14.06
CA HIS A 50 -2.74 10.45 14.42
C HIS A 50 -1.53 11.38 14.30
N LEU A 51 -1.40 12.03 13.14
CA LEU A 51 -0.29 12.93 12.85
C LEU A 51 -0.25 14.16 13.78
N ALA A 52 -1.40 14.79 14.03
CA ALA A 52 -1.51 15.93 14.94
C ALA A 52 -1.14 15.57 16.39
N GLY A 53 -1.32 14.30 16.77
CA GLY A 53 -0.88 13.78 18.08
C GLY A 53 0.60 13.41 18.14
N GLY A 54 1.40 13.72 17.12
CA GLY A 54 2.82 13.36 17.04
C GLY A 54 3.10 11.87 16.81
N ARG A 55 2.07 11.09 16.45
CA ARG A 55 2.17 9.64 16.27
C ARG A 55 2.45 9.28 14.82
N ARG A 56 3.12 8.16 14.59
CA ARG A 56 3.21 7.52 13.28
C ARG A 56 1.84 6.97 12.87
N ALA A 57 1.50 7.13 11.60
CA ALA A 57 0.24 6.69 11.01
C ALA A 57 0.52 5.83 9.78
N LEU A 58 -0.14 4.67 9.71
CA LEU A 58 -0.17 3.82 8.52
C LEU A 58 -1.56 3.93 7.90
N LEU A 59 -1.66 4.55 6.72
CA LEU A 59 -2.88 4.58 5.93
C LEU A 59 -2.87 3.42 4.92
N VAL A 60 -3.73 2.44 5.12
CA VAL A 60 -3.93 1.31 4.21
C VAL A 60 -5.17 1.58 3.36
N ILE A 61 -5.02 1.51 2.04
CA ILE A 61 -6.10 1.73 1.08
C ILE A 61 -6.25 0.46 0.26
N ASP A 62 -7.32 -0.27 0.49
CA ASP A 62 -7.70 -1.44 -0.30
C ASP A 62 -8.57 -1.01 -1.48
N ASP A 63 -8.50 -1.74 -2.60
CA ASP A 63 -9.21 -1.40 -3.84
C ASP A 63 -9.07 0.08 -4.25
N ALA A 64 -7.83 0.59 -4.24
CA ALA A 64 -7.50 1.98 -4.53
C ALA A 64 -8.01 2.48 -5.89
N ASP A 65 -8.22 1.59 -6.87
CA ASP A 65 -8.85 1.92 -8.15
C ASP A 65 -10.32 2.36 -8.05
N LEU A 66 -10.98 2.10 -6.92
CA LEU A 66 -12.37 2.47 -6.67
C LEU A 66 -12.53 3.74 -5.81
N VAL A 67 -11.43 4.31 -5.31
CA VAL A 67 -11.47 5.48 -4.42
C VAL A 67 -11.42 6.77 -5.24
N ASN A 68 -12.56 7.47 -5.31
CA ASN A 68 -12.65 8.81 -5.88
C ASN A 68 -12.25 9.86 -4.83
N ASP A 69 -11.35 10.77 -5.20
CA ASP A 69 -10.89 11.88 -4.35
C ASP A 69 -11.33 13.22 -4.96
N ASP A 70 -12.64 13.40 -5.09
CA ASP A 70 -13.22 14.59 -5.76
C ASP A 70 -12.82 15.91 -5.07
N SER A 71 -12.57 15.85 -3.76
CA SER A 71 -12.10 16.99 -2.96
C SER A 71 -10.60 17.28 -3.09
N GLY A 72 -9.81 16.34 -3.61
CA GLY A 72 -8.35 16.42 -3.64
C GLY A 72 -7.67 16.28 -2.27
N CYS A 73 -8.42 16.00 -1.19
CA CYS A 73 -7.88 15.90 0.16
C CYS A 73 -6.89 14.74 0.30
N LEU A 74 -7.18 13.59 -0.31
CA LEU A 74 -6.28 12.43 -0.26
C LEU A 74 -5.00 12.71 -1.04
N ALA A 75 -5.12 13.26 -2.25
CA ALA A 75 -3.99 13.67 -3.06
C ALA A 75 -3.12 14.70 -2.31
N GLY A 76 -3.74 15.69 -1.67
CA GLY A 76 -3.06 16.69 -0.84
C GLY A 76 -2.31 16.07 0.35
N LEU A 77 -2.96 15.16 1.08
CA LEU A 77 -2.35 14.44 2.21
C LEU A 77 -1.11 13.66 1.78
N ILE A 78 -1.18 12.95 0.65
CA ILE A 78 -0.05 12.15 0.11
C ILE A 78 1.07 13.07 -0.41
N ALA A 79 0.69 14.16 -1.08
CA ALA A 79 1.64 15.12 -1.65
C ALA A 79 2.39 15.92 -0.58
N ALA A 80 1.81 16.13 0.61
CA ALA A 80 2.44 16.83 1.72
C ALA A 80 3.71 16.14 2.24
N ARG A 81 3.87 14.82 2.00
CA ARG A 81 5.04 14.02 2.45
C ARG A 81 5.35 14.19 3.95
N THR A 82 4.31 14.32 4.77
CA THR A 82 4.42 14.51 6.23
C THR A 82 5.26 13.39 6.85
N ALA A 83 6.26 13.77 7.66
CA ALA A 83 7.03 12.82 8.44
C ALA A 83 6.12 12.01 9.36
N GLY A 84 6.31 10.69 9.41
CA GLY A 84 5.50 9.78 10.23
C GLY A 84 4.25 9.23 9.54
N LEU A 85 3.93 9.64 8.30
CA LEU A 85 2.88 9.01 7.50
C LEU A 85 3.48 7.96 6.53
N VAL A 86 2.96 6.73 6.60
CA VAL A 86 3.17 5.68 5.59
C VAL A 86 1.85 5.41 4.90
N VAL A 87 1.86 5.32 3.57
CA VAL A 87 0.66 5.00 2.78
C VAL A 87 0.92 3.73 1.99
N VAL A 88 0.04 2.75 2.15
CA VAL A 88 0.04 1.49 1.40
C VAL A 88 -1.28 1.43 0.63
N ALA A 89 -1.21 1.36 -0.70
CA ALA A 89 -2.38 1.28 -1.55
C ALA A 89 -2.31 0.02 -2.42
N ALA A 90 -3.36 -0.79 -2.37
CA ALA A 90 -3.54 -1.96 -3.22
C ALA A 90 -4.66 -1.71 -4.22
N GLY A 91 -4.52 -2.17 -5.45
CA GLY A 91 -5.55 -2.01 -6.47
C GLY A 91 -5.19 -2.73 -7.76
N ARG A 92 -6.13 -2.74 -8.71
CA ARG A 92 -5.90 -3.36 -10.01
C ARG A 92 -4.96 -2.52 -10.86
N ALA A 93 -3.87 -3.13 -11.31
CA ALA A 93 -2.85 -2.44 -12.09
C ALA A 93 -3.41 -1.82 -13.38
N GLU A 94 -4.27 -2.55 -14.10
CA GLU A 94 -4.93 -2.07 -15.31
C GLU A 94 -5.76 -0.80 -15.06
N ALA A 95 -6.64 -0.82 -14.04
CA ALA A 95 -7.48 0.32 -13.71
C ALA A 95 -6.63 1.54 -13.29
N LEU A 96 -5.61 1.34 -12.47
CA LEU A 96 -4.71 2.42 -12.05
C LEU A 96 -3.87 3.00 -13.19
N ARG A 97 -3.57 2.20 -14.23
CA ARG A 97 -2.87 2.67 -15.44
C ARG A 97 -3.75 3.59 -16.28
N GLN A 98 -5.04 3.25 -16.38
CA GLN A 98 -6.03 4.03 -17.15
C GLN A 98 -6.52 5.28 -16.40
N ALA A 99 -6.35 5.34 -15.08
CA ALA A 99 -6.79 6.45 -14.23
C ALA A 99 -5.86 7.68 -14.33
N TYR A 100 -6.05 8.49 -15.37
CA TYR A 100 -5.37 9.77 -15.54
C TYR A 100 -5.74 10.77 -14.43
N GLY A 101 -4.75 11.51 -13.91
CA GLY A 101 -4.96 12.50 -12.84
C GLY A 101 -5.30 11.90 -11.46
N HIS A 102 -5.37 10.58 -11.33
CA HIS A 102 -5.73 9.90 -10.09
C HIS A 102 -4.68 10.11 -8.98
N TRP A 103 -5.14 10.20 -7.72
CA TRP A 103 -4.30 10.45 -6.54
C TRP A 103 -3.16 9.43 -6.39
N SER A 104 -3.36 8.19 -6.85
CA SER A 104 -2.36 7.12 -6.83
C SER A 104 -1.10 7.45 -7.64
N ALA A 105 -1.15 8.41 -8.58
CA ALA A 105 0.04 8.91 -9.27
C ALA A 105 1.09 9.46 -8.28
N ALA A 106 0.68 10.11 -7.19
CA ALA A 106 1.59 10.63 -6.18
C ALA A 106 2.32 9.51 -5.40
N ILE A 107 1.68 8.36 -5.21
CA ILE A 107 2.30 7.16 -4.61
C ILE A 107 3.26 6.51 -5.59
N ARG A 108 2.83 6.27 -6.83
CA ARG A 108 3.63 5.61 -7.88
C ARG A 108 4.97 6.31 -8.17
N ARG A 109 5.03 7.63 -8.03
CA ARG A 109 6.27 8.42 -8.14
C ARG A 109 7.38 7.98 -7.16
N SER A 110 7.04 7.31 -6.06
CA SER A 110 8.05 6.73 -5.16
C SER A 110 8.85 5.60 -5.82
N ARG A 111 8.29 4.95 -6.85
CA ARG A 111 8.84 3.75 -7.49
C ARG A 111 9.11 2.62 -6.49
N ILE A 112 8.30 2.54 -5.44
CA ILE A 112 8.35 1.47 -4.43
C ILE A 112 7.02 0.73 -4.49
N GLY A 113 7.05 -0.59 -4.56
CA GLY A 113 5.83 -1.36 -4.63
C GLY A 113 6.05 -2.86 -4.79
N VAL A 114 4.93 -3.55 -4.94
CA VAL A 114 4.86 -4.99 -5.09
C VAL A 114 3.91 -5.31 -6.24
N ILE A 115 4.33 -6.21 -7.12
CA ILE A 115 3.53 -6.68 -8.25
C ILE A 115 3.39 -8.20 -8.13
N LEU A 116 2.16 -8.68 -7.91
CA LEU A 116 1.92 -10.12 -7.80
C LEU A 116 2.11 -10.81 -9.17
N THR A 117 2.77 -11.97 -9.21
CA THR A 117 3.16 -12.65 -10.46
C THR A 117 2.00 -13.22 -11.29
N GLY A 118 0.74 -13.04 -10.86
CA GLY A 118 -0.45 -13.41 -11.62
C GLY A 118 -0.96 -12.34 -12.60
N GLY A 119 -0.30 -11.17 -12.64
CA GLY A 119 -0.64 -10.06 -13.51
C GLY A 119 0.07 -10.08 -14.88
N SER A 120 -0.04 -8.97 -15.61
CA SER A 120 0.61 -8.76 -16.90
C SER A 120 2.01 -8.15 -16.72
N ASP A 121 2.89 -8.40 -17.68
CA ASP A 121 4.22 -7.78 -17.76
C ASP A 121 4.18 -6.24 -17.74
N ILE A 122 3.15 -5.64 -18.33
CA ILE A 122 2.92 -4.19 -18.35
C ILE A 122 2.54 -3.60 -16.98
N ASP A 123 2.28 -4.42 -15.96
CA ASP A 123 1.96 -3.95 -14.60
C ASP A 123 3.16 -3.23 -13.96
N ALA A 124 4.37 -3.55 -14.39
CA ALA A 124 5.59 -2.88 -13.93
C ALA A 124 5.76 -1.45 -14.45
N ASP A 125 5.07 -1.07 -15.53
CA ASP A 125 5.08 0.31 -16.03
C ASP A 125 4.55 1.31 -14.99
N LEU A 126 3.68 0.85 -14.07
CA LEU A 126 3.20 1.67 -12.95
C LEU A 126 4.33 2.17 -12.05
N PHE A 127 5.46 1.47 -12.03
CA PHE A 127 6.65 1.82 -11.26
C PHE A 127 7.83 2.23 -12.15
N GLY A 128 7.63 2.29 -13.48
CA GLY A 128 8.65 2.64 -14.46
C GLY A 128 9.77 1.60 -14.58
N VAL A 129 9.45 0.32 -14.37
CA VAL A 129 10.40 -0.80 -14.51
C VAL A 129 9.88 -1.82 -15.52
N ALA A 130 10.77 -2.57 -16.15
CA ALA A 130 10.40 -3.61 -17.10
C ALA A 130 10.31 -4.98 -16.41
N MET A 131 9.25 -5.73 -16.67
CA MET A 131 9.16 -7.12 -16.21
C MET A 131 10.07 -8.06 -17.00
N PRO A 132 10.66 -9.08 -16.34
CA PRO A 132 11.23 -10.22 -17.03
C PRO A 132 10.16 -10.96 -17.83
N ARG A 133 10.45 -11.30 -19.09
CA ARG A 133 9.50 -12.00 -19.98
C ARG A 133 9.22 -13.45 -19.60
N SER A 134 10.10 -14.06 -18.81
CA SER A 134 9.96 -15.45 -18.37
C SER A 134 10.29 -15.54 -16.89
N LEU A 135 9.40 -16.17 -16.13
CA LEU A 135 9.65 -16.48 -14.73
C LEU A 135 10.08 -17.95 -14.59
N PRO A 136 11.10 -18.23 -13.77
CA PRO A 136 11.53 -19.60 -13.50
C PRO A 136 10.53 -20.38 -12.64
N VAL A 137 9.52 -19.71 -12.06
CA VAL A 137 8.53 -20.26 -11.15
C VAL A 137 7.14 -19.82 -11.57
N ALA A 138 6.19 -20.75 -11.54
CA ALA A 138 4.79 -20.47 -11.83
C ALA A 138 4.17 -19.50 -10.82
N ALA A 139 3.24 -18.67 -11.29
CA ALA A 139 2.50 -17.75 -10.44
C ALA A 139 1.74 -18.48 -9.32
N ARG A 140 1.82 -17.97 -8.09
CA ARG A 140 1.15 -18.53 -6.91
C ARG A 140 0.89 -17.42 -5.87
N PRO A 141 -0.03 -17.62 -4.93
CA PRO A 141 -0.24 -16.68 -3.84
C PRO A 141 1.07 -16.28 -3.13
N GLY A 142 1.23 -14.98 -2.91
CA GLY A 142 2.43 -14.40 -2.29
C GLY A 142 3.67 -14.32 -3.18
N LEU A 143 3.73 -14.98 -4.34
CA LEU A 143 4.85 -14.78 -5.27
C LEU A 143 4.68 -13.42 -5.96
N ALA A 144 5.72 -12.58 -5.89
CA ALA A 144 5.64 -11.21 -6.34
C ALA A 144 7.00 -10.67 -6.78
N HIS A 145 6.99 -9.66 -7.64
CA HIS A 145 8.12 -8.78 -7.85
C HIS A 145 8.07 -7.61 -6.88
N VAL A 146 9.16 -7.40 -6.15
CA VAL A 146 9.35 -6.25 -5.25
C VAL A 146 10.14 -5.19 -6.01
N VAL A 147 9.60 -3.98 -6.05
CA VAL A 147 10.20 -2.81 -6.69
C VAL A 147 10.79 -1.88 -5.63
N ASP A 148 12.04 -1.47 -5.79
CA ASP A 148 12.65 -0.36 -5.06
C ASP A 148 13.39 0.57 -6.03
N ARG A 149 12.80 1.73 -6.31
CA ARG A 149 13.43 2.85 -7.04
C ARG A 149 14.06 2.48 -8.39
N GLY A 150 13.52 1.48 -9.08
CA GLY A 150 14.02 1.02 -10.38
C GLY A 150 14.56 -0.41 -10.35
N ASP A 151 14.91 -0.91 -9.17
CA ASP A 151 15.32 -2.30 -8.99
C ASP A 151 14.11 -3.20 -8.84
N LEU A 152 14.20 -4.40 -9.43
CA LEU A 152 13.16 -5.41 -9.40
C LEU A 152 13.74 -6.74 -8.92
N VAL A 153 13.16 -7.32 -7.87
CA VAL A 153 13.56 -8.63 -7.37
C VAL A 153 12.35 -9.54 -7.22
N LEU A 154 12.48 -10.81 -7.57
CA LEU A 154 11.43 -11.80 -7.30
C LEU A 154 11.50 -12.21 -5.82
N GLY A 155 10.36 -12.19 -5.14
CA GLY A 155 10.24 -12.52 -3.72
C GLY A 155 8.95 -13.29 -3.41
N GLN A 156 8.95 -13.96 -2.26
CA GLN A 156 7.77 -14.62 -1.72
C GLN A 156 7.30 -13.85 -0.47
N ILE A 157 6.13 -13.24 -0.58
CA ILE A 157 5.43 -12.58 0.51
C ILE A 157 4.82 -13.65 1.41
N ALA A 158 4.97 -13.44 2.72
CA ALA A 158 4.30 -14.27 3.71
C ALA A 158 2.78 -14.19 3.50
N VAL A 159 2.17 -15.34 3.25
CA VAL A 159 0.72 -15.47 3.17
C VAL A 159 0.23 -15.88 4.55
N GLY A 160 -0.70 -15.10 5.11
CA GLY A 160 -1.42 -15.48 6.33
C GLY A 160 -2.40 -16.63 6.08
N GLU A 161 -3.04 -17.11 7.14
CA GLU A 161 -4.13 -18.07 7.00
C GLU A 161 -5.19 -17.50 6.05
N ALA A 162 -5.55 -18.26 5.02
CA ALA A 162 -6.43 -17.79 3.98
C ALA A 162 -7.79 -17.43 4.60
N VAL A 163 -8.13 -16.14 4.62
CA VAL A 163 -9.52 -15.75 4.89
C VAL A 163 -10.35 -16.36 3.76
N THR A 164 -11.14 -17.38 4.10
CA THR A 164 -12.00 -18.05 3.13
C THR A 164 -12.99 -17.05 2.57
N TRP A 165 -12.80 -16.67 1.31
CA TRP A 165 -13.71 -15.80 0.57
C TRP A 165 -15.04 -16.51 0.38
N ARG A 166 -16.10 -16.05 1.05
CA ARG A 166 -17.47 -16.39 0.63
C ARG A 166 -17.83 -15.44 -0.52
N ARG A 167 -18.13 -16.02 -1.68
CA ARG A 167 -18.69 -15.31 -2.83
C ARG A 167 -20.08 -14.76 -2.51
#